data_AF-A0A0L6VSP1-F1
#
_entry.id   AF-A0A0L6VSP1-F1
#
_cell.length_a   1.000
_cell.length_b   1.000
_cell.length_c   1.000
_cell.angle_alpha   90.00
_cell.angle_beta   90.00
_cell.angle_gamma   90.00
#
_symmetry.space_group_name_H-M   'P 1'
#
loop_
_entity.id
_entity.type
_entity.pdbx_description
1 polymer ?
#
loop_
_entity_poly.entity_id
_entity_poly.type
_entity_poly.pdbx_seq_one_letter_code
_entity_poly.pdbx_strand_id
1 'polypeptide(L)'
;RNQRVLDTHWGKTLSYLLRQFFFPHRILQSRVNWNDAAFAFHFQKGLPSCITDQLALTGQRLKMLQHRKTNSTPSTSKNEDALKHKSSKKFPLKPSTPFALALASRPKKSTKIALVLNKEGQLNWDERARREKEGLFLYCGGKHDLDSCVKRITREAAKLAKK
;
A
#
# COMPACT_ATOMS: atom_id res chain seq x y z
N ARG A 1 28.06 -13.55 39.72
CA ARG A 1 28.02 -14.84 38.98
C ARG A 1 26.69 -15.09 38.22
N ASN A 2 25.78 -14.11 38.12
CA ASN A 2 24.42 -14.29 37.58
C ASN A 2 24.12 -13.52 36.27
N GLN A 3 25.13 -12.99 35.56
CA GLN A 3 24.91 -12.25 34.31
C GLN A 3 25.05 -13.12 33.04
N ARG A 4 25.48 -14.39 33.15
CA ARG A 4 25.69 -15.29 31.99
C ARG A 4 24.52 -16.21 31.65
N VAL A 5 23.45 -16.21 32.44
CA VAL A 5 22.31 -17.15 32.24
C VAL A 5 21.20 -16.54 31.39
N LEU A 6 21.03 -15.21 31.42
CA LEU A 6 20.01 -14.49 30.65
C LEU A 6 20.30 -14.44 29.13
N ASP A 7 21.54 -14.67 28.71
CA ASP A 7 21.93 -14.63 27.29
C ASP A 7 21.47 -15.88 26.51
N THR A 8 21.30 -17.01 27.18
CA THR A 8 21.05 -18.29 26.49
C THR A 8 19.59 -18.50 26.10
N HIS A 9 18.65 -17.89 26.83
CA HIS A 9 17.22 -18.01 26.51
C HIS A 9 16.83 -17.07 25.35
N TRP A 10 17.25 -15.80 25.41
CA TRP A 10 16.98 -14.84 24.34
C TRP A 10 17.70 -15.20 23.04
N GLY A 11 18.94 -15.70 23.11
CA GLY A 11 19.67 -16.18 21.92
C GLY A 11 19.00 -17.38 21.24
N LYS A 12 18.44 -18.31 22.01
CA LYS A 12 17.69 -19.46 21.45
C LYS A 12 16.36 -19.03 20.85
N THR A 13 15.63 -18.13 21.50
CA THR A 13 14.36 -17.60 20.99
C THR A 13 14.55 -16.77 19.72
N LEU A 14 15.58 -15.92 19.67
CA LEU A 14 15.94 -15.15 18.47
C LEU A 14 16.41 -16.06 17.33
N SER A 15 17.19 -17.10 17.63
CA SER A 15 17.60 -18.11 16.65
C SER A 15 16.39 -18.85 16.07
N TYR A 16 15.41 -19.22 16.92
CA TYR A 16 14.19 -19.88 16.48
C TYR A 16 13.34 -18.97 15.58
N LEU A 17 13.19 -17.70 15.94
CA LEU A 17 12.45 -16.72 15.13
C LEU A 17 13.14 -16.41 13.80
N LEU A 18 14.47 -16.25 13.80
CA LEU A 18 15.25 -16.09 12.57
C LEU A 18 15.14 -17.34 11.67
N ARG A 19 15.10 -18.54 12.25
CA ARG A 19 14.94 -19.78 11.49
C ARG A 19 13.53 -19.97 10.93
N GLN A 20 12.51 -19.59 11.70
CA GLN A 20 11.11 -19.72 11.30
C GLN A 20 10.72 -18.72 10.20
N PHE A 21 11.24 -17.49 10.26
CA PHE A 21 10.81 -16.41 9.35
C PHE A 21 11.78 -16.12 8.21
N PHE A 22 13.10 -16.16 8.43
CA PHE A 22 14.07 -15.72 7.42
C PHE A 22 14.49 -16.83 6.44
N PHE A 23 14.50 -18.09 6.86
CA PHE A 23 14.91 -19.21 5.99
C PHE A 23 13.91 -19.52 4.87
N PRO A 24 12.58 -19.59 5.12
CA PRO A 24 11.62 -19.82 4.05
C PRO A 24 11.66 -18.71 2.99
N HIS A 25 11.87 -17.47 3.42
CA HIS A 25 11.94 -16.31 2.54
C HIS A 25 13.13 -16.39 1.58
N ARG A 26 14.32 -16.77 2.06
CA ARG A 26 15.53 -16.88 1.23
C ARG A 26 15.46 -18.01 0.20
N ILE A 27 14.77 -19.11 0.54
CA ILE A 27 14.52 -20.24 -0.38
C ILE A 27 13.48 -19.86 -1.46
N LEU A 28 12.47 -19.07 -1.10
CA LEU A 28 11.53 -18.52 -2.07
C LEU A 28 12.19 -17.48 -2.99
N GLN A 29 13.12 -16.68 -2.46
CA GLN A 29 13.93 -15.73 -3.24
C GLN A 29 14.89 -16.42 -4.23
N SER A 30 15.46 -17.59 -3.90
CA SER A 30 16.35 -18.28 -4.84
C SER A 30 15.61 -18.96 -5.99
N ARG A 31 14.34 -19.32 -5.78
CA ARG A 31 13.48 -19.93 -6.81
C ARG A 31 12.86 -18.93 -7.77
N VAL A 32 12.75 -17.68 -7.36
CA VAL A 32 12.24 -16.62 -8.20
C VAL A 32 13.31 -15.55 -8.30
N ASN A 33 14.05 -15.54 -9.41
CA ASN A 33 15.09 -14.56 -9.72
C ASN A 33 14.48 -13.16 -9.91
N TRP A 34 13.94 -12.58 -8.85
CA TRP A 34 13.63 -11.16 -8.80
C TRP A 34 14.97 -10.47 -8.64
N ASN A 35 15.44 -9.86 -9.72
CA ASN A 35 16.56 -8.94 -9.69
C ASN A 35 16.37 -7.99 -8.49
N ASP A 36 17.38 -7.88 -7.61
CA ASP A 36 17.33 -7.08 -6.37
C ASP A 36 16.79 -5.66 -6.61
N ALA A 37 16.97 -5.13 -7.82
CA ALA A 37 16.41 -3.85 -8.26
C ALA A 37 14.87 -3.78 -8.21
N ALA A 38 14.16 -4.85 -8.58
CA ALA A 38 12.69 -4.89 -8.55
C ALA A 38 12.16 -4.88 -7.11
N PHE A 39 12.82 -5.61 -6.21
CA PHE A 39 12.47 -5.62 -4.80
C PHE A 39 12.74 -4.25 -4.14
N ALA A 40 13.92 -3.68 -4.38
CA ALA A 40 14.28 -2.35 -3.91
C ALA A 40 13.28 -1.28 -4.40
N PHE A 41 12.83 -1.38 -5.65
CA PHE A 41 11.83 -0.46 -6.22
C PHE A 41 10.47 -0.56 -5.50
N HIS A 42 9.96 -1.77 -5.27
CA HIS A 42 8.70 -1.96 -4.55
C HIS A 42 8.79 -1.53 -3.08
N PHE A 43 9.93 -1.80 -2.44
CA PHE A 43 10.17 -1.38 -1.06
C PHE A 43 10.23 0.15 -0.95
N GLN A 44 10.92 0.84 -1.86
CA GLN A 44 10.96 2.30 -1.90
C GLN A 44 9.59 2.93 -2.17
N LYS A 45 8.73 2.29 -2.97
CA LYS A 45 7.37 2.79 -3.25
C LYS A 45 6.40 2.58 -2.10
N GLY A 46 6.56 1.50 -1.32
CA GLY A 46 5.75 1.23 -0.12
C GLY A 46 6.28 1.87 1.16
N LEU A 47 7.51 2.37 1.17
CA LEU A 47 8.12 2.99 2.35
C LEU A 47 7.34 4.22 2.86
N PRO A 48 6.87 5.16 2.00
CA PRO A 48 6.11 6.31 2.47
C PRO A 48 4.79 5.91 3.14
N SER A 49 4.05 4.93 2.59
CA SER A 49 2.81 4.45 3.21
C SER A 49 3.08 3.77 4.54
N CYS A 50 4.14 2.95 4.63
CA CYS A 50 4.52 2.31 5.89
C CYS A 50 4.91 3.33 6.98
N ILE A 51 5.59 4.43 6.59
CA ILE A 51 5.92 5.52 7.51
C ILE A 51 4.65 6.26 7.94
N THR A 52 3.72 6.55 7.01
CA THR A 52 2.44 7.20 7.33
C THR A 52 1.60 6.35 8.30
N ASP A 53 1.52 5.04 8.06
CA ASP A 53 0.76 4.12 8.91
C ASP A 53 1.39 4.00 10.30
N GLN A 54 2.72 3.94 10.40
CA GLN A 54 3.42 3.97 11.69
C GLN A 54 3.23 5.27 12.45
N LEU A 55 3.27 6.42 11.76
CA LEU A 55 3.01 7.73 12.35
C LEU A 55 1.56 7.85 12.84
N ALA A 56 0.60 7.33 12.08
CA ALA A 56 -0.81 7.27 12.51
C ALA A 56 -0.96 6.39 13.76
N LEU A 57 -0.31 5.24 13.80
CA LEU A 57 -0.34 4.31 14.92
C LEU A 57 0.31 4.90 16.19
N THR A 58 1.45 5.60 16.05
CA THR A 58 2.11 6.30 17.15
C THR A 58 1.33 7.51 17.63
N GLY A 59 0.74 8.28 16.72
CA GLY A 59 -0.19 9.37 17.05
C GLY A 59 -1.42 8.89 17.81
N GLN A 60 -1.98 7.74 17.43
CA GLN A 60 -3.10 7.11 18.13
C GLN A 60 -2.68 6.59 19.52
N ARG A 61 -1.51 5.97 19.66
CA ARG A 61 -0.95 5.58 20.97
C ARG A 61 -0.73 6.79 21.88
N LEU A 62 -0.26 7.92 21.34
CA LEU A 62 -0.07 9.16 22.10
C LEU A 62 -1.40 9.71 22.62
N LYS A 63 -2.45 9.73 21.79
CA LYS A 63 -3.80 10.14 22.22
C LYS A 63 -4.36 9.22 23.30
N MET A 64 -4.18 7.91 23.15
CA MET A 64 -4.61 6.92 24.14
C MET A 64 -3.84 7.06 25.47
N LEU A 65 -2.55 7.42 25.41
CA LEU A 65 -1.72 7.63 26.59
C LEU A 65 -2.05 8.95 27.32
N GLN A 66 -2.45 9.99 26.59
CA GLN A 66 -2.94 11.23 27.20
C GLN A 66 -4.28 11.05 27.90
N HIS A 67 -5.22 10.31 27.30
CA HIS A 67 -6.50 10.00 27.94
C HIS A 67 -6.33 9.17 29.23
N ARG A 68 -5.24 8.40 29.34
CA ARG A 68 -4.90 7.67 30.57
C ARG A 68 -4.31 8.58 31.66
N LYS A 69 -3.71 9.72 31.29
CA LYS A 69 -3.13 10.71 32.23
C LYS A 69 -4.15 11.72 32.76
N THR A 70 -5.32 11.87 32.12
CA THR A 70 -6.36 12.84 32.52
C THR A 70 -7.29 12.37 33.64
N ASN A 71 -7.12 11.15 34.18
CA ASN A 71 -7.91 10.65 35.31
C ASN A 71 -7.28 10.89 36.68
N SER A 72 -6.14 11.60 36.78
CA SER A 72 -5.63 12.10 38.05
C SER A 72 -5.86 13.61 38.16
N THR A 73 -6.90 13.97 38.90
CA THR A 73 -7.15 15.26 39.56
C THR A 73 -7.10 16.54 38.69
N PRO A 74 -8.22 17.25 38.50
CA PRO A 74 -8.24 18.53 37.83
C PRO A 74 -7.59 19.61 38.72
N SER A 75 -6.36 20.00 38.40
CA SER A 75 -5.76 21.24 38.90
C SER A 75 -6.18 22.37 37.97
N THR A 76 -7.14 23.15 38.45
CA THR A 76 -7.59 24.42 37.91
C THR A 76 -6.45 25.44 38.00
N SER A 77 -5.89 25.84 36.87
CA SER A 77 -5.19 27.12 36.78
C SER A 77 -5.47 27.76 35.44
N LYS A 78 -6.30 28.82 35.50
CA LYS A 78 -6.56 29.79 34.44
C LYS A 78 -5.24 30.35 33.94
N ASN A 79 -5.04 30.40 32.62
CA ASN A 79 -4.23 31.40 31.95
C ASN A 79 -4.84 31.62 30.55
N GLU A 80 -5.59 32.72 30.40
CA GLU A 80 -5.72 33.37 29.09
C GLU A 80 -4.34 33.94 28.74
N ASP A 81 -3.88 33.73 27.51
CA ASP A 81 -3.30 34.87 26.79
C ASP A 81 -3.20 34.62 25.29
N ALA A 82 -3.39 35.73 24.58
CA ALA A 82 -3.51 35.84 23.14
C ALA A 82 -2.24 35.40 22.40
N LEU A 83 -2.41 34.68 21.29
CA LEU A 83 -1.52 34.88 20.14
C LEU A 83 -2.23 34.63 18.81
N LYS A 84 -2.67 35.74 18.21
CA LYS A 84 -2.88 35.84 16.77
C LYS A 84 -1.54 35.57 16.07
N HIS A 85 -1.49 34.61 15.16
CA HIS A 85 -0.54 34.71 14.04
C HIS A 85 -1.13 34.14 12.76
N LYS A 86 -1.60 35.07 11.91
CA LYS A 86 -1.69 34.89 10.47
C LYS A 86 -0.28 34.66 9.94
N SER A 87 -0.08 33.66 9.07
CA SER A 87 0.74 33.85 7.87
C SER A 87 0.43 32.78 6.83
N SER A 88 -0.20 33.23 5.75
CA SER A 88 -0.27 32.53 4.48
C SER A 88 1.03 32.82 3.73
N LYS A 89 1.76 31.79 3.32
CA LYS A 89 2.92 31.94 2.42
C LYS A 89 2.62 31.19 1.12
N LYS A 90 2.11 31.94 0.15
CA LYS A 90 2.02 31.54 -1.26
C LYS A 90 3.44 31.45 -1.82
N PHE A 91 3.82 30.30 -2.35
CA PHE A 91 5.01 30.17 -3.16
C PHE A 91 4.64 30.41 -4.63
N PRO A 92 5.35 31.32 -5.34
CA PRO A 92 5.16 31.49 -6.78
C PRO A 92 5.83 30.34 -7.52
N LEU A 93 5.02 29.51 -8.18
CA LEU A 93 5.49 28.53 -9.15
C LEU A 93 5.88 29.29 -10.43
N LYS A 94 7.16 29.19 -10.81
CA LYS A 94 7.66 29.66 -12.10
C LYS A 94 7.11 28.78 -13.23
N PRO A 95 6.83 29.34 -14.42
CA PRO A 95 6.47 28.58 -15.60
C PRO A 95 7.70 27.90 -16.19
N SER A 96 7.75 26.57 -16.17
CA SER A 96 8.76 25.82 -16.92
C SER A 96 8.32 25.66 -18.37
N THR A 97 9.18 26.19 -19.24
CA THR A 97 9.24 26.15 -20.71
C THR A 97 8.73 24.85 -21.34
N PRO A 98 7.94 24.90 -22.44
CA PRO A 98 7.58 23.71 -23.18
C PRO A 98 8.78 23.24 -24.01
N PHE A 99 9.46 22.20 -23.52
CA PHE A 99 10.47 21.50 -24.30
C PHE A 99 9.74 20.61 -25.32
N ALA A 100 9.66 21.09 -26.56
CA ALA A 100 9.15 20.34 -27.70
C ALA A 100 10.13 19.21 -28.03
N LEU A 101 9.77 17.98 -27.64
CA LEU A 101 10.38 16.76 -28.18
C LEU A 101 9.32 16.02 -28.99
N ALA A 102 9.34 16.29 -30.29
CA ALA A 102 8.73 15.43 -31.29
C ALA A 102 9.49 14.10 -31.32
N LEU A 103 9.01 13.13 -30.55
CA LEU A 103 9.37 11.73 -30.69
C LEU A 103 8.09 10.94 -30.93
N ALA A 104 7.91 10.51 -32.18
CA ALA A 104 6.86 9.60 -32.59
C ALA A 104 7.05 8.23 -31.91
N SER A 105 6.63 8.15 -30.64
CA SER A 105 6.57 6.88 -29.93
C SER A 105 5.34 6.11 -30.42
N ARG A 106 5.57 4.93 -30.98
CA ARG A 106 4.50 3.98 -31.28
C ARG A 106 3.70 3.73 -30.00
N PRO A 107 2.35 3.78 -30.02
CA PRO A 107 1.56 3.70 -28.79
C PRO A 107 1.80 2.37 -28.08
N LYS A 108 2.50 2.41 -26.95
CA LYS A 108 2.53 1.32 -25.98
C LYS A 108 1.08 1.13 -25.50
N LYS A 109 0.43 0.06 -25.96
CA LYS A 109 -0.99 -0.28 -25.71
C LYS A 109 -1.35 -0.47 -24.23
N SER A 110 -0.41 -0.32 -23.30
CA SER A 110 -0.62 -0.45 -21.85
C SER A 110 -1.40 0.73 -21.22
N THR A 111 -1.47 1.88 -21.87
CA THR A 111 -2.18 3.07 -21.31
C THR A 111 -3.71 2.92 -21.32
N LYS A 112 -4.27 2.05 -22.18
CA LYS A 112 -5.73 1.93 -22.33
C LYS A 112 -6.42 1.23 -21.16
N ILE A 113 -5.70 0.36 -20.43
CA ILE A 113 -6.29 -0.42 -19.33
C ILE A 113 -6.37 0.41 -18.05
N ALA A 114 -5.39 1.28 -17.79
CA ALA A 114 -5.40 2.18 -16.64
C ALA A 114 -6.50 3.24 -16.72
N LEU A 115 -6.99 3.57 -17.93
CA LEU A 115 -8.13 4.45 -18.12
C LEU A 115 -9.48 3.78 -17.79
N VAL A 116 -9.52 2.45 -17.79
CA VAL A 116 -10.77 1.69 -17.66
C VAL A 116 -11.09 1.35 -16.20
N LEU A 117 -10.07 1.26 -15.36
CA LEU A 117 -10.21 0.97 -13.94
C LEU A 117 -10.06 2.26 -13.12
N ASN A 118 -10.92 2.45 -12.13
CA ASN A 118 -10.77 3.52 -11.16
C ASN A 118 -9.58 3.25 -10.21
N LYS A 119 -9.31 4.18 -9.29
CA LYS A 119 -8.20 4.06 -8.32
C LYS A 119 -8.37 2.83 -7.41
N GLU A 120 -9.60 2.34 -7.29
CA GLU A 120 -10.00 1.18 -6.49
C GLU A 120 -9.94 -0.14 -7.28
N GLY A 121 -9.58 -0.11 -8.56
CA GLY A 121 -9.50 -1.29 -9.43
C GLY A 121 -10.85 -1.82 -9.93
N GLN A 122 -11.93 -1.05 -9.76
CA GLN A 122 -13.26 -1.32 -10.29
C GLN A 122 -13.46 -0.68 -11.67
N LEU A 123 -14.35 -1.25 -12.47
CA LEU A 123 -14.77 -0.68 -13.75
C LEU A 123 -15.53 0.64 -13.55
N ASN A 124 -15.22 1.66 -14.33
CA ASN A 124 -16.04 2.88 -14.40
C ASN A 124 -17.48 2.53 -14.86
N TRP A 125 -18.49 3.25 -14.35
CA TRP A 125 -19.90 3.09 -14.72
C TRP A 125 -20.14 3.22 -16.22
N ASP A 126 -19.45 4.14 -16.90
CA ASP A 126 -19.58 4.30 -18.35
C ASP A 126 -19.11 3.05 -19.12
N GLU A 127 -17.97 2.48 -18.72
CA GLU A 127 -17.45 1.26 -19.35
C GLU A 127 -18.34 0.05 -19.02
N ARG A 128 -18.91 0.00 -17.81
CA ARG A 128 -19.88 -1.04 -17.43
C ARG A 128 -21.11 -1.00 -18.35
N ALA A 129 -21.71 0.19 -18.50
CA ALA A 129 -22.87 0.38 -19.37
C ALA A 129 -22.56 0.02 -20.83
N ARG A 130 -21.36 0.37 -21.32
CA ARG A 130 -20.90 -0.01 -22.66
C ARG A 130 -20.80 -1.53 -22.82
N ARG A 131 -20.21 -2.23 -21.84
CA ARG A 131 -20.09 -3.70 -21.87
C ARG A 131 -21.44 -4.39 -21.83
N GLU A 132 -22.36 -3.92 -20.99
CA GLU A 132 -23.72 -4.46 -20.93
C GLU A 132 -24.46 -4.24 -22.25
N LYS A 133 -24.34 -3.06 -22.86
CA LYS A 133 -24.94 -2.75 -24.17
C LYS A 133 -24.38 -3.60 -25.31
N GLU A 134 -23.09 -3.93 -25.28
CA GLU A 134 -22.43 -4.73 -26.30
C GLU A 134 -22.50 -6.26 -26.04
N GLY A 135 -23.09 -6.67 -24.92
CA GLY A 135 -23.10 -8.08 -24.50
C GLY A 135 -21.69 -8.62 -24.20
N LEU A 136 -20.80 -7.77 -23.68
CA LEU A 136 -19.45 -8.15 -23.29
C LEU A 136 -19.41 -8.61 -21.83
N PHE A 137 -18.64 -9.67 -21.59
CA PHE A 137 -18.45 -10.19 -20.25
C PHE A 137 -17.73 -9.17 -19.34
N LEU A 138 -18.34 -8.85 -18.19
CA LEU A 138 -17.88 -7.82 -17.26
C LEU A 138 -16.41 -8.00 -16.83
N TYR A 139 -15.95 -9.24 -16.63
CA TYR A 139 -14.60 -9.48 -16.08
C TYR A 139 -13.50 -9.40 -17.13
N CYS A 140 -13.71 -10.00 -18.30
CA CYS A 140 -12.67 -10.23 -19.30
C CYS A 140 -12.83 -9.36 -20.54
N GLY A 141 -14.02 -8.76 -20.75
CA GLY A 141 -14.34 -7.94 -21.90
C GLY A 141 -14.55 -8.73 -23.21
N GLY A 142 -14.72 -10.05 -23.15
CA GLY A 142 -14.96 -10.89 -24.32
C GLY A 142 -16.46 -11.12 -24.60
N LYS A 143 -16.81 -11.43 -25.85
CA LYS A 143 -18.14 -11.94 -26.22
C LYS A 143 -18.17 -13.45 -26.07
N HIS A 144 -18.72 -13.92 -24.95
CA HIS A 144 -18.94 -15.34 -24.70
C HIS A 144 -19.88 -15.52 -23.51
N ASP A 145 -20.51 -16.70 -23.40
CA ASP A 145 -21.41 -17.02 -22.31
C ASP A 145 -20.69 -17.04 -20.97
N LEU A 146 -21.44 -16.75 -19.89
CA LEU A 146 -20.89 -16.60 -18.55
C LEU A 146 -20.02 -17.80 -18.13
N ASP A 147 -20.45 -19.02 -18.46
CA ASP A 147 -19.79 -20.27 -18.08
C ASP A 147 -18.58 -20.63 -18.91
N SER A 148 -18.41 -20.01 -20.09
CA SER A 148 -17.27 -20.25 -20.97
C SER A 148 -16.07 -19.33 -20.68
N CYS A 149 -16.23 -18.37 -19.78
CA CYS A 149 -15.17 -17.43 -19.45
C CYS A 149 -14.02 -18.12 -18.71
N VAL A 150 -12.94 -18.44 -19.43
CA VAL A 150 -11.71 -19.06 -18.89
C VAL A 150 -11.22 -18.32 -17.65
N LYS A 151 -11.18 -16.98 -17.69
CA LYS A 151 -10.74 -16.16 -16.55
C LYS A 151 -11.63 -16.34 -15.31
N ARG A 152 -12.94 -16.53 -15.47
CA ARG A 152 -13.85 -16.81 -14.35
C ARG A 152 -13.61 -18.22 -13.82
N ILE A 153 -13.56 -19.22 -14.69
CA ILE A 153 -13.34 -20.63 -14.33
C ILE A 153 -12.05 -20.77 -13.51
N THR A 154 -10.93 -20.23 -13.99
CA THR A 154 -9.64 -20.31 -13.29
C THR A 154 -9.70 -19.64 -11.92
N ARG A 155 -10.39 -18.49 -11.80
CA ARG A 155 -10.53 -17.77 -10.53
C ARG A 155 -11.36 -18.55 -9.51
N GLU A 156 -12.47 -19.15 -9.93
CA GLU A 156 -13.31 -19.97 -9.06
C GLU A 156 -12.58 -21.26 -8.64
N ALA A 157 -11.89 -21.93 -9.56
CA ALA A 157 -11.04 -23.08 -9.24
C ALA A 157 -9.96 -22.72 -8.19
N ALA A 158 -9.32 -21.56 -8.32
CA ALA A 158 -8.33 -21.08 -7.36
C ALA A 158 -8.92 -20.74 -5.97
N LYS A 159 -10.21 -20.40 -5.88
CA LYS A 159 -10.90 -20.23 -4.58
C LYS A 159 -11.17 -21.58 -3.92
N LEU A 160 -11.57 -22.58 -4.70
CA LEU A 160 -11.82 -23.94 -4.19
C LEU A 160 -10.54 -24.60 -3.67
N ALA A 161 -9.41 -24.38 -4.34
CA ALA A 161 -8.11 -24.93 -3.90
C ALA A 161 -7.55 -24.30 -2.61
N LYS A 162 -8.14 -23.20 -2.11
CA LYS A 162 -7.73 -22.51 -0.88
C LYS A 162 -8.58 -22.91 0.34
N LYS A 163 -9.54 -23.80 0.15
CA LYS A 163 -10.42 -24.31 1.21
C LYS A 163 -9.98 -25.70 1.62
#